data_AF-A0A378I763-F1
#
_entry.id   AF-A0A378I763-F1
#
_cell.length_a   1.000
_cell.length_b   1.000
_cell.length_c   1.000
_cell.angle_alpha   90.00
_cell.angle_beta   90.00
_cell.angle_gamma   90.00
#
_symmetry.space_group_name_H-M   'P 1'
#
loop_
_entity.id
_entity.type
_entity.pdbx_description
1 polymer ?
#
loop_
_entity_poly.entity_id
_entity_poly.type
_entity_poly.pdbx_seq_one_letter_code
_entity_poly.pdbx_strand_id
1 'polypeptide(L)'
;MNKILSVLLLGMSCYAQAEPLAVPDANRNLLPSPFPVYVIEGQAVINHPYPGALKVELPTDNSYTGQPGCYIACYSHTAGAYAVSPDISVVGQIRVPGSYASRICQPSGFENKDISKEGQFKQLCSSKIPACKGGCWAGGDTGGWFGIQ
;
A
#
# COMPACT_ATOMS: atom_id res chain seq x y z
N MET A 1 -57.52 35.49 16.07
CA MET A 1 -57.32 34.05 16.30
C MET A 1 -56.38 33.50 15.24
N ASN A 2 -55.65 32.44 15.59
CA ASN A 2 -54.69 31.63 14.81
C ASN A 2 -53.20 32.02 14.89
N LYS A 3 -52.56 31.43 15.90
CA LYS A 3 -51.12 31.14 15.96
C LYS A 3 -50.87 29.88 15.12
N ILE A 4 -49.93 29.91 14.18
CA ILE A 4 -49.38 28.69 13.58
C ILE A 4 -47.92 28.60 14.03
N LEU A 5 -47.68 27.59 14.86
CA LEU A 5 -46.38 27.24 15.43
C LEU A 5 -45.71 26.25 14.45
N SER A 6 -44.73 26.72 13.67
CA SER A 6 -43.90 25.83 12.84
C SER A 6 -42.64 25.47 13.61
N VAL A 7 -42.63 24.25 14.18
CA VAL A 7 -41.44 23.61 14.73
C VAL A 7 -40.75 22.90 13.56
N LEU A 8 -39.61 23.43 13.10
CA LEU A 8 -38.71 22.68 12.22
C LEU A 8 -37.67 21.97 13.10
N LEU A 9 -37.71 20.63 13.08
CA LEU A 9 -36.68 19.78 13.67
C LEU A 9 -35.35 20.01 12.95
N LEU A 10 -34.36 20.49 13.68
CA LEU A 10 -32.95 20.42 13.29
C LEU A 10 -32.48 18.98 13.46
N GLY A 11 -32.49 18.21 12.37
CA GLY A 11 -31.83 16.91 12.30
C GLY A 11 -30.32 17.09 12.43
N MET A 12 -29.80 16.81 13.61
CA MET A 12 -28.37 16.87 13.90
C MET A 12 -27.71 15.61 13.32
N SER A 13 -27.25 15.69 12.07
CA SER A 13 -26.45 14.64 11.45
C SER A 13 -25.10 14.55 12.16
N CYS A 14 -24.93 13.54 13.02
CA CYS A 14 -23.60 13.13 13.49
C CYS A 14 -22.82 12.57 12.31
N TYR A 15 -22.04 13.41 11.63
CA TYR A 15 -20.94 12.93 10.81
C TYR A 15 -19.84 12.45 11.77
N ALA A 16 -19.75 11.14 11.96
CA ALA A 16 -18.57 10.53 12.54
C ALA A 16 -17.41 10.74 11.56
N GLN A 17 -16.62 11.79 11.76
CA GLN A 17 -15.34 11.93 11.08
C GLN A 17 -14.44 10.81 11.60
N ALA A 18 -14.27 9.76 10.80
CA ALA A 18 -13.22 8.78 11.02
C ALA A 18 -11.89 9.55 11.01
N GLU A 19 -11.17 9.55 12.12
CA GLU A 19 -9.82 10.11 12.13
C GLU A 19 -8.96 9.33 11.14
N PRO A 20 -8.13 10.03 10.33
CA PRO A 20 -7.19 9.34 9.46
C PRO A 20 -6.30 8.46 10.34
N LEU A 21 -6.35 7.15 10.12
CA LEU A 21 -5.47 6.20 10.80
C LEU A 21 -4.04 6.70 10.61
N ALA A 22 -3.38 7.06 11.72
CA ALA A 22 -1.99 7.46 11.70
C ALA A 22 -1.20 6.37 10.97
N VAL A 23 -0.63 6.71 9.80
CA VAL A 23 0.15 5.74 9.04
C VAL A 23 1.34 5.37 9.91
N PRO A 24 1.49 4.10 10.32
CA PRO A 24 2.63 3.69 11.13
C PRO A 24 3.89 4.12 10.39
N ASP A 25 4.86 4.71 11.10
CA ASP A 25 6.17 4.99 10.50
C ASP A 25 6.76 3.66 10.02
N ALA A 26 6.62 3.37 8.73
CA ALA A 26 6.96 2.08 8.15
C ALA A 26 8.47 1.82 8.22
N ASN A 27 9.28 2.87 8.42
CA ASN A 27 10.71 2.73 8.70
C ASN A 27 10.96 1.99 10.01
N ARG A 28 10.07 2.14 10.99
CA ARG A 28 10.21 1.63 12.36
C ARG A 28 9.27 0.47 12.66
N ASN A 29 8.07 0.49 12.08
CA ASN A 29 7.00 -0.43 12.42
C ASN A 29 6.75 -1.45 11.31
N LEU A 30 6.37 -2.66 11.72
CA LEU A 30 5.89 -3.68 10.80
C LEU A 30 4.46 -3.37 10.38
N LEU A 31 4.16 -3.55 9.10
CA LEU A 31 2.80 -3.56 8.56
C LEU A 31 2.11 -4.91 8.83
N PRO A 32 0.77 -4.95 8.89
CA PRO A 32 0.00 -6.19 8.83
C PRO A 32 0.43 -7.11 7.68
N SER A 33 0.28 -8.43 7.88
CA SER A 33 0.58 -9.46 6.88
C SER A 33 -0.56 -10.48 6.82
N PRO A 34 -1.41 -10.47 5.77
CA PRO A 34 -1.38 -9.56 4.61
C PRO A 34 -1.69 -8.11 4.99
N PHE A 35 -1.29 -7.17 4.13
CA PHE A 35 -1.56 -5.75 4.32
C PHE A 35 -2.83 -5.34 3.56
N PRO A 36 -3.84 -4.77 4.23
CA PRO A 36 -5.05 -4.34 3.54
C PRO A 36 -4.79 -3.08 2.71
N VAL A 37 -5.13 -3.13 1.42
CA VAL A 37 -5.15 -1.98 0.52
C VAL A 37 -6.55 -1.79 -0.08
N TYR A 38 -6.87 -0.58 -0.51
CA TYR A 38 -8.17 -0.21 -1.04
C TYR A 38 -7.98 0.35 -2.45
N VAL A 39 -8.47 -0.39 -3.43
CA VAL A 39 -8.18 -0.18 -4.85
C VAL A 39 -9.39 0.46 -5.53
N ILE A 40 -9.15 1.58 -6.20
CA ILE A 40 -10.08 2.15 -7.17
C ILE A 40 -9.47 1.84 -8.54
N GLU A 41 -10.06 0.90 -9.27
CA GLU A 41 -9.49 0.37 -10.51
C GLU A 41 -9.15 1.47 -11.51
N GLY A 42 -7.91 1.45 -12.01
CA GLY A 42 -7.41 2.44 -12.96
C GLY A 42 -7.18 3.84 -12.39
N GLN A 43 -7.37 4.06 -11.08
CA GLN A 43 -7.29 5.39 -10.46
C GLN A 43 -6.30 5.46 -9.30
N ALA A 44 -6.49 4.65 -8.24
CA ALA A 44 -5.76 4.84 -6.99
C ALA A 44 -5.68 3.57 -6.13
N VAL A 45 -4.68 3.54 -5.24
CA VAL A 45 -4.52 2.53 -4.18
C VAL A 45 -4.26 3.24 -2.85
N ILE A 46 -5.03 2.89 -1.82
CA ILE A 46 -5.13 3.61 -0.54
C ILE A 46 -4.88 2.62 0.63
N ASN A 47 -4.35 3.05 1.78
CA ASN A 47 -4.14 2.20 2.98
C ASN A 47 -5.33 2.14 3.95
N HIS A 48 -6.39 2.87 3.70
CA HIS A 48 -7.52 2.96 4.60
C HIS A 48 -8.84 2.80 3.83
N PRO A 49 -9.91 2.35 4.50
CA PRO A 49 -11.22 2.24 3.88
C PRO A 49 -11.62 3.54 3.17
N TYR A 50 -11.97 3.42 1.90
CA TYR A 50 -12.39 4.57 1.09
C TYR A 50 -13.68 4.24 0.32
N PRO A 51 -14.68 5.14 0.30
CA PRO A 51 -15.94 4.90 -0.41
C PRO A 51 -15.70 4.56 -1.89
N GLY A 52 -16.28 3.45 -2.35
CA GLY A 52 -16.14 2.98 -3.73
C GLY A 52 -14.84 2.23 -4.04
N ALA A 53 -13.92 2.10 -3.08
CA ALA A 53 -12.71 1.30 -3.24
C ALA A 53 -12.96 -0.16 -2.83
N LEU A 54 -12.35 -1.09 -3.57
CA LEU A 54 -12.35 -2.51 -3.25
C LEU A 54 -11.22 -2.84 -2.27
N LYS A 55 -11.55 -3.47 -1.14
CA LYS A 55 -10.53 -3.99 -0.22
C LYS A 55 -9.82 -5.20 -0.83
N VAL A 56 -8.49 -5.15 -0.87
CA VAL A 56 -7.61 -6.22 -1.33
C VAL A 56 -6.59 -6.54 -0.25
N GLU A 57 -6.37 -7.82 0.03
CA GLU A 57 -5.34 -8.28 0.97
C GLU A 57 -4.02 -8.50 0.22
N LEU A 58 -3.06 -7.57 0.39
CA LEU A 58 -1.76 -7.62 -0.28
C LEU A 58 -0.80 -8.57 0.45
N PRO A 59 -0.29 -9.64 -0.19
CA PRO A 59 0.74 -10.50 0.39
C PRO A 59 1.93 -9.66 0.87
N THR A 60 2.30 -9.80 2.13
CA THR A 60 3.31 -8.96 2.78
C THR A 60 4.28 -9.85 3.56
N ASP A 61 5.57 -9.79 3.23
CA ASP A 61 6.59 -10.49 4.02
C ASP A 61 7.26 -9.52 5.01
N ASN A 62 7.25 -9.90 6.29
CA ASN A 62 7.91 -9.20 7.39
C ASN A 62 9.10 -9.97 7.95
N SER A 63 9.76 -10.82 7.13
CA SER A 63 10.88 -11.64 7.61
C SER A 63 12.04 -10.77 8.14
N TYR A 64 12.24 -9.58 7.58
CA TYR A 64 13.15 -8.58 8.15
C TYR A 64 12.46 -7.72 9.21
N THR A 65 12.90 -7.82 10.46
CA THR A 65 12.31 -7.10 11.61
C THR A 65 13.18 -5.98 12.17
N GLY A 66 14.37 -5.74 11.61
CA GLY A 66 15.30 -4.69 12.06
C GLY A 66 14.87 -3.27 11.70
N GLN A 67 15.63 -2.25 12.14
CA GLN A 67 15.36 -0.85 11.83
C GLN A 67 16.64 -0.12 11.40
N PRO A 68 16.56 0.83 10.43
CA PRO A 68 15.37 1.14 9.65
C PRO A 68 15.06 0.02 8.63
N GLY A 69 13.78 -0.13 8.27
CA GLY A 69 13.39 -1.00 7.17
C GLY A 69 12.27 -0.39 6.35
N CYS A 70 12.33 -0.54 5.03
CA CYS A 70 11.24 -0.16 4.14
C CYS A 70 10.79 -1.40 3.36
N TYR A 71 9.75 -1.27 2.57
CA TYR A 71 9.26 -2.39 1.79
C TYR A 71 9.41 -2.13 0.30
N ILE A 72 9.79 -3.16 -0.42
CA ILE A 72 9.79 -3.18 -1.89
C ILE A 72 8.51 -3.85 -2.37
N ALA A 73 7.95 -3.39 -3.49
CA ALA A 73 6.85 -4.09 -4.17
C ALA A 73 7.42 -5.16 -5.09
N CYS A 74 6.71 -6.28 -5.17
CA CYS A 74 6.95 -7.31 -6.18
C CYS A 74 5.93 -7.14 -7.30
N TYR A 75 6.42 -6.92 -8.51
CA TYR A 75 5.64 -6.66 -9.71
C TYR A 75 5.62 -7.86 -10.64
N SER A 76 4.55 -8.03 -11.40
CA SER A 76 4.40 -9.05 -12.43
C SER A 76 3.72 -8.49 -13.67
N HIS A 77 3.98 -9.11 -14.83
CA HIS A 77 3.21 -8.89 -16.06
C HIS A 77 1.89 -9.70 -16.12
N THR A 78 1.62 -10.51 -15.10
CA THR A 78 0.37 -11.24 -14.94
C THR A 78 -0.55 -10.52 -13.97
N ALA A 79 -1.82 -10.92 -13.91
CA ALA A 79 -2.73 -10.48 -12.86
C ALA A 79 -2.11 -10.66 -11.46
N GLY A 80 -2.30 -9.65 -10.61
CA GLY A 80 -1.81 -9.61 -9.23
C GLY A 80 -2.89 -9.16 -8.25
N ALA A 81 -2.46 -8.65 -7.10
CA ALA A 81 -3.37 -8.08 -6.10
C ALA A 81 -4.06 -6.81 -6.64
N TYR A 82 -3.31 -5.96 -7.36
CA TYR A 82 -3.87 -4.82 -8.09
C TYR A 82 -2.98 -4.42 -9.26
N ALA A 83 -3.58 -3.80 -10.28
CA ALA A 83 -2.87 -3.29 -11.45
C ALA A 83 -2.36 -1.85 -11.22
N VAL A 84 -1.16 -1.56 -11.70
CA VAL A 84 -0.59 -0.19 -11.76
C VAL A 84 -0.46 0.31 -13.20
N SER A 85 -0.52 -0.60 -14.18
CA SER A 85 -0.68 -0.33 -15.60
C SER A 85 -1.46 -1.50 -16.24
N PRO A 86 -1.87 -1.41 -17.52
CA PRO A 86 -2.56 -2.52 -18.21
C PRO A 86 -1.80 -3.85 -18.19
N ASP A 87 -0.48 -3.80 -18.09
CA ASP A 87 0.45 -4.93 -18.20
C ASP A 87 1.35 -5.11 -16.98
N ILE A 88 1.13 -4.36 -15.89
CA ILE A 88 1.91 -4.44 -14.65
C ILE A 88 0.97 -4.46 -13.47
N SER A 89 1.10 -5.50 -12.64
CA SER A 89 0.41 -5.64 -11.36
C SER A 89 1.39 -5.78 -10.22
N VAL A 90 0.99 -5.31 -9.04
CA VAL A 90 1.66 -5.65 -7.78
C VAL A 90 1.10 -6.98 -7.29
N VAL A 91 1.99 -7.92 -6.98
CA VAL A 91 1.63 -9.26 -6.49
C VAL A 91 1.94 -9.46 -5.00
N GLY A 92 2.69 -8.53 -4.39
CA GLY A 92 3.03 -8.56 -2.98
C GLY A 92 4.05 -7.48 -2.62
N GLN A 93 4.46 -7.45 -1.37
CA GLN A 93 5.50 -6.56 -0.85
C GLN A 93 6.38 -7.28 0.18
N ILE A 94 7.62 -6.83 0.33
CA ILE A 94 8.61 -7.46 1.23
C ILE A 94 9.37 -6.39 1.97
N ARG A 95 9.45 -6.53 3.30
CA ARG A 95 10.28 -5.65 4.13
C ARG A 95 11.77 -5.99 3.98
N VAL A 96 12.59 -4.96 3.82
CA VAL A 96 14.05 -5.05 3.65
C VAL A 96 14.76 -4.00 4.51
N PRO A 97 16.04 -4.19 4.86
CA PRO A 97 16.85 -3.12 5.44
C PRO A 97 16.90 -1.93 4.48
N GLY A 98 16.66 -0.73 5.00
CA GLY A 98 16.57 0.49 4.19
C GLY A 98 15.61 1.50 4.80
N SER A 99 15.35 2.58 4.07
CA SER A 99 14.40 3.60 4.49
C SER A 99 13.61 4.14 3.30
N TYR A 100 12.45 4.73 3.60
CA TYR A 100 11.73 5.51 2.60
C TYR A 100 12.42 6.86 2.39
N ALA A 101 12.69 7.17 1.13
CA ALA A 101 12.93 8.53 0.67
C ALA A 101 11.65 9.02 -0.02
N SER A 102 10.90 9.88 0.65
CA SER A 102 9.53 10.22 0.24
C SER A 102 8.68 8.94 0.12
N ARG A 103 8.18 8.62 -1.08
CA ARG A 103 7.35 7.45 -1.36
C ARG A 103 8.10 6.20 -1.81
N ILE A 104 9.43 6.28 -1.94
CA ILE A 104 10.25 5.22 -2.54
C ILE A 104 11.05 4.54 -1.45
N CYS A 105 10.87 3.23 -1.28
CA CYS A 105 11.77 2.43 -0.47
C CYS A 105 13.14 2.38 -1.13
N GLN A 106 14.17 2.80 -0.38
CA GLN A 106 15.57 2.70 -0.76
C GLN A 106 16.24 1.64 0.12
N PRO A 107 16.41 0.40 -0.39
CA PRO A 107 17.14 -0.63 0.33
C PRO A 107 18.58 -0.17 0.62
N SER A 108 19.13 -0.59 1.76
CA SER A 108 20.50 -0.23 2.15
C SER A 108 21.52 -0.63 1.07
N GLY A 109 22.35 0.31 0.63
CA GLY A 109 23.34 0.14 -0.45
C GLY A 109 22.79 0.37 -1.87
N PHE A 110 21.49 0.63 -1.99
CA PHE A 110 20.78 0.91 -3.24
C PHE A 110 20.11 2.29 -3.24
N GLU A 111 20.63 3.21 -2.43
CA GLU A 111 20.12 4.56 -2.32
C GLU A 111 20.13 5.26 -3.69
N ASN A 112 18.98 5.85 -4.06
CA ASN A 112 18.75 6.50 -5.35
C ASN A 112 19.02 5.62 -6.60
N LYS A 113 19.04 4.29 -6.45
CA LYS A 113 19.18 3.36 -7.57
C LYS A 113 17.85 2.72 -7.93
N ASP A 114 17.67 2.47 -9.22
CA ASP A 114 16.59 1.61 -9.68
C ASP A 114 16.91 0.14 -9.36
N ILE A 115 16.11 -0.47 -8.49
CA ILE A 115 16.27 -1.86 -8.07
C ILE A 115 15.58 -2.87 -9.00
N SER A 116 14.87 -2.41 -10.04
CA SER A 116 14.08 -3.26 -10.94
C SER A 116 14.90 -4.32 -11.69
N LYS A 117 16.19 -4.06 -11.89
CA LYS A 117 17.12 -4.95 -12.59
C LYS A 117 17.96 -5.80 -11.64
N GLU A 118 17.90 -5.55 -10.34
CA GLU A 118 18.78 -6.17 -9.35
C GLU A 118 18.36 -7.60 -9.02
N GLY A 119 19.23 -8.56 -9.35
CA GLY A 119 18.92 -9.99 -9.25
C GLY A 119 18.54 -10.45 -7.85
N GLN A 120 19.17 -9.89 -6.82
CA GLN A 120 18.88 -10.25 -5.42
C GLN A 120 17.43 -9.95 -5.02
N PHE A 121 16.85 -8.84 -5.49
CA PHE A 121 15.48 -8.48 -5.14
C PHE A 121 14.46 -9.25 -5.99
N LYS A 122 14.81 -9.60 -7.24
CA LYS A 122 14.01 -10.54 -8.06
C LYS A 122 13.92 -11.92 -7.40
N GLN A 123 15.05 -12.43 -6.91
CA GLN A 123 15.10 -13.71 -6.21
C GLN A 123 14.34 -13.63 -4.88
N LEU A 124 14.47 -12.52 -4.15
CA LEU A 124 13.71 -12.29 -2.93
C LEU A 124 12.20 -12.35 -3.20
N CYS A 125 11.70 -11.60 -4.19
CA CYS A 125 10.30 -11.65 -4.63
C CYS A 125 9.84 -13.07 -5.00
N SER A 126 10.65 -13.78 -5.79
CA SER A 126 10.35 -15.16 -6.19
C SER A 126 10.30 -16.14 -5.01
N SER A 127 11.10 -15.91 -3.96
CA SER A 127 11.19 -16.78 -2.79
C SER A 127 10.11 -16.53 -1.74
N LYS A 128 9.64 -15.29 -1.60
CA LYS A 128 8.74 -14.88 -0.50
C LYS A 128 7.30 -14.68 -0.93
N ILE A 129 7.05 -14.36 -2.20
CA ILE A 129 5.70 -14.10 -2.70
C ILE A 129 5.27 -15.29 -3.59
N PRO A 130 4.32 -16.14 -3.16
CA PRO A 130 3.94 -17.34 -3.91
C PRO A 130 3.39 -17.09 -5.32
N ALA A 131 2.75 -15.92 -5.53
CA ALA A 131 2.28 -15.50 -6.84
C ALA A 131 3.44 -15.24 -7.83
N CYS A 132 4.66 -15.13 -7.32
CA CYS A 132 5.84 -14.86 -8.10
C CYS A 132 6.44 -16.13 -8.70
N LYS A 133 6.02 -16.50 -9.91
CA LYS A 133 6.51 -17.68 -10.64
C LYS A 133 7.83 -17.43 -11.39
N GLY A 134 8.79 -16.78 -10.74
CA GLY A 134 10.12 -16.48 -11.33
C GLY A 134 10.15 -15.38 -12.40
N GLY A 135 9.00 -14.74 -12.69
CA GLY A 135 8.88 -13.65 -13.67
C GLY A 135 8.78 -12.25 -13.06
N CYS A 136 8.87 -12.11 -11.74
CA CYS A 136 8.70 -10.81 -11.09
C CYS A 136 9.98 -10.00 -11.06
N TRP A 137 9.79 -8.72 -10.80
CA TRP A 137 10.84 -7.83 -10.36
C TRP A 137 10.42 -7.06 -9.11
N ALA A 138 11.40 -6.47 -8.45
CA ALA A 138 11.16 -5.59 -7.32
C ALA A 138 11.19 -4.13 -7.74
N GLY A 139 10.43 -3.28 -7.08
CA GLY A 139 10.57 -1.82 -7.20
C GLY A 139 10.44 -1.15 -5.84
N GLY A 140 11.15 -0.03 -5.67
CA GLY A 140 11.07 0.78 -4.46
C GLY A 140 9.84 1.68 -4.42
N ASP A 141 9.34 2.08 -5.59
CA ASP A 141 7.97 2.59 -5.71
C ASP A 141 7.04 1.39 -5.55
N THR A 142 5.97 1.54 -4.79
CA THR A 142 4.98 0.49 -4.53
C THR A 142 3.59 0.95 -4.92
N GLY A 143 3.53 1.69 -6.03
CA GLY A 143 2.30 2.32 -6.48
C GLY A 143 1.92 3.53 -5.63
N GLY A 144 2.92 4.28 -5.13
CA GLY A 144 2.68 5.50 -4.34
C GLY A 144 2.30 5.27 -2.87
N TRP A 145 2.61 4.09 -2.31
CA TRP A 145 2.52 3.71 -0.90
C TRP A 145 1.43 4.45 -0.11
N PHE A 146 0.20 4.25 -0.56
CA PHE A 146 -1.03 4.38 0.22
C PHE A 146 -1.71 5.75 0.37
N GLY A 147 -1.60 6.63 -0.62
CA GLY A 147 -2.32 7.90 -0.57
C GLY A 147 -1.91 8.77 0.61
N ILE A 148 -0.64 8.67 1.05
CA ILE A 148 -0.02 9.66 1.93
C ILE A 148 0.15 10.94 1.10
N GLN A 149 -0.94 11.71 1.05
CA GLN A 149 -0.98 13.15 0.89
C GLN A 149 -1.75 13.70 2.09
#